data_AF-A0A164ZAU7-F1
#
_entry.id   AF-A0A164ZAU7-F1
#
_cell.length_a   1.000
_cell.length_b   1.000
_cell.length_c   1.000
_cell.angle_alpha   90.00
_cell.angle_beta   90.00
_cell.angle_gamma   90.00
#
_symmetry.space_group_name_H-M   'P 1'
#
loop_
_entity.id
_entity.type
_entity.pdbx_description
1 polymer ?
#
loop_
_entity_poly.entity_id
_entity_poly.type
_entity_poly.pdbx_seq_one_letter_code
_entity_poly.pdbx_strand_id
1 'polypeptide(L)' 'MITVMDGHKNINHVEDHCLDFQNVTIPSGSTYIPGSDPCVLCLCEHGKNLWCQAVRCAASEVT' A
#
# COMPACT_ATOMS: atom_id res chain seq x y z
N MET A 1 -33.76 2.61 -25.34
CA MET A 1 -33.01 3.17 -24.19
C MET A 1 -32.19 2.04 -23.58
N ILE A 2 -30.93 1.91 -24.01
CA ILE A 2 -30.03 0.89 -23.47
C ILE A 2 -29.42 1.50 -22.21
N THR A 3 -29.81 1.02 -21.04
CA THR A 3 -29.08 1.30 -19.80
C THR A 3 -27.80 0.50 -19.85
N VAL A 4 -26.67 1.18 -20.04
CA VAL A 4 -25.35 0.63 -19.70
C VAL A 4 -25.37 0.33 -18.21
N MET A 5 -25.45 -0.95 -17.89
CA MET A 5 -25.21 -1.46 -16.55
C MET A 5 -23.69 -1.56 -16.40
N ASP A 6 -23.06 -0.40 -16.22
CA ASP A 6 -21.75 -0.33 -15.57
C ASP A 6 -21.95 -0.92 -14.18
N GLY A 7 -21.52 -2.18 -14.03
CA GLY A 7 -21.79 -3.01 -12.88
C GLY A 7 -21.53 -2.23 -11.60
N HIS A 8 -22.55 -2.18 -10.73
CA HIS A 8 -22.39 -1.77 -9.35
C HIS A 8 -21.20 -2.55 -8.78
N LYS A 9 -20.04 -1.87 -8.66
CA LYS A 9 -18.98 -2.29 -7.75
C LYS A 9 -19.60 -2.07 -6.37
N ASN A 10 -20.31 -3.09 -5.86
CA ASN A 10 -20.71 -3.15 -4.48
C ASN A 10 -19.43 -3.43 -3.68
N ILE A 11 -18.67 -2.36 -3.47
CA ILE A 11 -17.46 -2.36 -2.70
C ILE A 11 -17.89 -2.32 -1.24
N ASN A 12 -18.26 -3.47 -0.70
CA ASN A 12 -17.86 -3.77 0.66
C ASN A 12 -16.39 -4.20 0.68
N HIS A 13 -15.53 -3.56 -0.13
CA HIS A 13 -14.12 -3.47 0.20
C HIS A 13 -14.10 -2.48 1.36
N VAL A 14 -14.29 -3.01 2.56
CA VAL A 14 -13.49 -2.51 3.65
C VAL A 14 -12.07 -2.59 3.10
N GLU A 15 -11.57 -1.46 2.61
CA GLU A 15 -10.15 -1.30 2.27
C GLU A 15 -9.47 -1.51 3.61
N ASP A 16 -9.23 -2.77 3.96
CA ASP A 16 -8.69 -3.14 5.25
C ASP A 16 -7.32 -2.45 5.26
N HIS A 17 -7.17 -1.47 6.16
CA HIS A 17 -5.94 -0.72 6.30
C HIS A 17 -4.97 -1.60 7.07
N CYS A 18 -3.69 -1.59 6.67
CA CYS A 18 -2.67 -2.32 7.40
C CYS A 18 -2.21 -1.49 8.61
N LEU A 19 -1.76 -2.16 9.67
CA LEU A 19 -1.05 -1.52 10.76
C LEU A 19 0.44 -1.85 10.64
N ASP A 20 1.27 -0.82 10.51
CA ASP A 20 2.73 -0.97 10.57
C ASP A 20 3.21 -1.41 11.96
N PHE A 21 4.51 -1.71 12.09
CA PHE A 21 5.14 -2.10 13.36
C PHE A 21 4.99 -1.05 14.48
N GLN A 22 4.72 0.21 14.14
CA GLN A 22 4.46 1.30 15.08
C GLN A 22 2.96 1.57 15.27
N ASN A 23 2.09 0.67 14.80
CA ASN A 23 0.63 0.82 14.78
C ASN A 23 0.15 2.01 13.95
N VAL A 24 0.91 2.44 12.94
CA VAL A 24 0.45 3.45 11.98
C VAL A 24 -0.47 2.80 10.96
N THR A 25 -1.62 3.43 10.72
CA THR A 25 -2.58 3.00 9.71
C THR A 25 -2.08 3.33 8.30
N ILE A 26 -1.88 2.30 7.50
CA ILE A 26 -1.44 2.38 6.10
C ILE A 26 -2.65 2.11 5.18
N PRO A 27 -2.97 3.01 4.23
CA PRO A 27 -4.07 2.78 3.31
C PRO A 27 -3.83 1.52 2.46
N SER A 28 -4.90 0.79 2.15
CA SER A 28 -4.80 -0.39 1.30
C SER A 28 -4.28 -0.01 -0.10
N GLY A 29 -3.47 -0.89 -0.70
CA GLY A 29 -2.85 -0.64 -2.02
C GLY A 29 -1.74 0.41 -2.02
N SER A 30 -1.33 0.94 -0.86
CA SER A 30 -0.26 1.93 -0.75
C SER A 30 1.08 1.32 -0.35
N THR A 31 2.16 1.85 -0.91
CA THR A 31 3.54 1.56 -0.51
C THR A 31 4.06 2.60 0.49
N TYR A 32 4.90 2.18 1.45
CA TYR A 32 5.58 3.08 2.38
C TYR A 32 6.98 2.55 2.75
N ILE A 33 7.81 3.43 3.32
CA ILE A 33 9.14 3.09 3.83
C ILE A 33 9.06 3.09 5.37
N PRO A 34 9.29 1.95 6.05
CA PRO A 34 9.29 1.88 7.50
C PRO A 34 10.61 2.43 8.09
N GLY A 35 10.49 3.26 9.14
CA GLY A 35 11.64 3.70 9.93
C GLY A 35 12.66 4.54 9.16
N SER A 36 13.93 4.44 9.56
CA SER A 36 15.04 5.23 9.00
C SER A 36 15.81 4.54 7.87
N ASP A 37 15.46 3.30 7.51
CA ASP A 37 16.14 2.59 6.42
C ASP A 37 15.44 2.91 5.09
N PRO A 38 16.00 3.79 4.24
CA PRO A 38 15.35 4.20 3.00
C PRO A 38 15.27 3.07 1.96
N CYS A 39 15.90 1.93 2.24
CA CYS A 39 16.04 0.81 1.31
C CYS A 39 15.05 -0.32 1.62
N VAL A 40 14.09 -0.09 2.52
CA VAL A 40 12.99 -1.04 2.77
C VAL A 40 11.71 -0.44 2.19
N LEU A 41 11.07 -1.18 1.29
CA LEU A 41 9.77 -0.83 0.75
C LEU A 41 8.73 -1.84 1.22
N CYS A 42 7.66 -1.37 1.86
CA CYS A 42 6.54 -2.17 2.28
C CYS A 42 5.29 -1.80 1.48
N LEU A 43 4.42 -2.77 1.17
CA LEU A 43 3.09 -2.52 0.61
C LEU A 43 2.01 -3.17 1.46
N CYS A 44 0.92 -2.42 1.64
CA CYS A 44 -0.29 -2.90 2.27
C CYS A 44 -1.22 -3.54 1.23
N GLU A 45 -1.47 -4.84 1.37
CA GLU A 45 -2.42 -5.55 0.52
C GLU A 45 -3.53 -6.20 1.36
N HIS A 46 -4.79 -5.79 1.12
CA HIS A 46 -5.99 -6.35 1.76
C HIS A 46 -5.97 -6.31 3.31
N GLY A 47 -5.26 -5.35 3.91
CA GLY A 47 -5.24 -4.99 5.34
C GLY A 47 -4.72 -6.01 6.35
N LYS A 48 -4.48 -7.24 5.91
CA LYS A 48 -3.93 -8.30 6.77
C LYS A 48 -2.44 -8.52 6.61
N ASN A 49 -1.89 -8.22 5.43
CA ASN A 49 -0.51 -8.53 5.11
C ASN A 49 0.26 -7.29 4.69
N LEU A 50 1.24 -6.93 5.53
CA LEU A 50 2.35 -6.09 5.13
C LEU A 50 3.42 -6.99 4.51
N TRP A 51 3.71 -6.78 3.22
CA TRP A 51 4.91 -7.37 2.63
C TRP A 51 5.98 -6.29 2.53
N CYS A 52 7.16 -6.58 3.04
CA CYS A 52 8.30 -5.68 3.02
C CYS A 52 9.45 -6.34 2.29
N GLN A 53 10.07 -5.60 1.38
CA GLN A 53 11.21 -6.07 0.61
C GLN A 53 12.35 -5.06 0.65
N ALA A 54 13.56 -5.57 0.82
CA ALA A 54 14.76 -4.78 0.63
C ALA A 54 14.89 -4.43 -0.85
N VAL A 55 14.90 -3.13 -1.14
CA VAL A 55 15.10 -2.58 -2.47
C VAL A 55 16.50 -2.00 -2.58
N ARG A 56 17.02 -1.90 -3.80
CA ARG A 56 18.25 -1.14 -4.02
C ARG A 56 17.92 0.34 -3.89
N CYS A 57 18.47 0.99 -2.88
CA CYS A 57 18.51 2.45 -2.88
C CYS A 57 19.33 2.92 -4.06
N ALA A 58 18.74 3.80 -4.89
CA ALA A 58 19.57 4.69 -5.67
C ALA A 58 20.33 5.56 -4.66
N ALA A 59 21.66 5.56 -4.71
CA ALA A 59 22.37 6.71 -4.15
C ALA A 59 21.78 7.89 -4.92
N SER A 60 21.02 8.77 -4.23
CA SER A 60 20.59 10.03 -4.85
C SER A 60 21.84 10.61 -5.46
N GLU A 61 21.92 10.61 -6.79
CA GLU A 61 22.96 11.33 -7.51
C GLU A 61 22.65 12.79 -7.25
N VAL A 62 23.19 13.31 -6.15
CA VAL A 62 23.26 14.73 -5.87
C VAL A 62 24.25 15.27 -6.91
N THR A 63 23.71 15.68 -8.06
CA THR A 63 24.45 16.37 -9.11
C THR A 63 24.25 17.87 -8.94
#